data_AF-A0A7Z7QMZ3-F1
#
_entry.id   AF-A0A7Z7QMZ3-F1
#
_cell.length_a   1.000
_cell.length_b   1.000
_cell.length_c   1.000
_cell.angle_alpha   90.00
_cell.angle_beta   90.00
_cell.angle_gamma   90.00
#
_symmetry.space_group_name_H-M   'P 1'
#
loop_
_entity.id
_entity.type
_entity.pdbx_description
1 polymer ?
#
loop_
_entity_poly.entity_id
_entity_poly.type
_entity_poly.pdbx_seq_one_letter_code
_entity_poly.pdbx_strand_id
1 'polypeptide(L)' 'MYLNLLKQRFKCMVCGRTFTSKTNVVEDNCFISNHVQKAIIDKATQVRSETDIASDCNVSASSVKRVIHKVSNATFQ' A
#
# COMPACT_ATOMS: atom_id res chain seq x y z
N MET A 1 7.46 19.78 7.33
CA MET A 1 8.57 19.27 8.17
C MET A 1 8.49 17.74 8.14
N TYR A 2 9.49 17.06 7.57
CA TYR A 2 9.53 15.59 7.48
C TYR A 2 10.70 15.06 8.30
N LEU A 3 10.49 13.97 9.04
CA LEU A 3 11.53 13.32 9.85
C LEU A 3 12.28 12.31 8.98
N ASN A 4 13.51 12.64 8.57
CA ASN A 4 14.36 11.75 7.78
C ASN A 4 15.05 10.73 8.69
N LEU A 5 14.48 9.52 8.77
CA LEU A 5 15.06 8.40 9.53
C LEU A 5 16.00 7.60 8.62
N LEU A 6 17.29 7.62 8.92
CA LEU A 6 18.29 6.77 8.26
C LEU A 6 18.37 5.41 8.96
N LYS A 7 18.34 4.32 8.19
CA LYS A 7 18.44 2.95 8.70
C LYS A 7 19.80 2.75 9.39
N GLN A 8 19.80 2.60 10.72
CA GLN A 8 21.02 2.37 11.49
C GLN A 8 21.43 0.89 11.43
N ARG A 9 22.59 0.63 10.82
CA ARG A 9 23.18 -0.71 10.73
C ARG A 9 24.41 -0.79 11.64
N PHE A 10 24.38 -1.71 12.59
CA PHE A 10 25.48 -1.98 13.51
C PHE A 10 26.30 -3.16 13.02
N LYS A 11 27.62 -3.09 13.22
CA LYS A 11 28.56 -4.17 12.94
C LYS A 11 29.23 -4.61 14.23
N CYS A 12 29.09 -5.88 14.55
CA CYS A 12 29.83 -6.54 15.62
C CYS A 12 31.31 -6.60 15.24
N MET A 13 32.19 -5.98 16.02
CA MET A 13 33.64 -6.02 15.75
C MET A 13 34.29 -7.38 16.10
N VAL A 14 33.68 -8.14 17.01
CA VAL A 14 34.20 -9.45 17.46
C VAL A 14 33.82 -10.57 16.49
N CYS A 15 32.60 -10.52 15.94
CA CYS A 15 32.00 -11.59 15.17
C CYS A 15 31.74 -11.23 13.70
N GLY A 16 32.04 -10.00 13.29
CA GLY A 16 31.86 -9.48 11.93
C GLY A 16 30.40 -9.35 11.47
N ARG A 17 29.43 -9.85 12.24
CA ARG A 17 28.00 -9.85 11.89
C ARG A 17 27.46 -8.43 11.85
N THR A 18 26.63 -8.15 10.85
CA THR A 18 25.89 -6.89 10.76
C THR A 18 24.43 -7.11 11.11
N PHE A 19 23.87 -6.23 11.93
CA PHE A 19 22.45 -6.24 12.28
C PHE A 19 21.89 -4.82 12.20
N THR A 20 20.62 -4.70 11.87
CA THR A 20 19.93 -3.40 11.89
C THR A 20 19.30 -3.22 13.27
N SER A 21 19.21 -1.99 13.77
CA SER A 21 18.42 -1.71 14.98
C SER A 21 16.97 -2.12 14.75
N LYS A 22 16.39 -2.90 15.65
CA LYS A 22 14.95 -3.18 15.64
C LYS A 22 14.23 -1.90 16.03
N THR A 23 13.39 -1.39 15.14
CA THR A 23 12.57 -0.20 15.42
C THR A 23 11.12 -0.54 15.16
N ASN A 24 10.19 0.01 15.96
CA ASN A 24 8.75 -0.21 15.75
C ASN A 24 8.21 0.46 14.47
N VAL A 25 9.05 1.21 13.74
CA VAL A 25 8.69 1.95 12.54
C VAL A 25 8.86 1.10 11.27
N VAL A 26 9.81 0.17 11.26
CA VAL A 26 10.16 -0.64 10.08
C VAL A 26 10.51 -2.05 10.53
N GLU A 27 9.84 -3.06 9.96
CA GLU A 27 10.18 -4.47 10.19
C GLU A 27 11.62 -4.81 9.79
N ASP A 28 12.15 -5.88 10.40
CA ASP A 28 13.45 -6.44 10.07
C ASP A 28 13.55 -6.74 8.56
N ASN A 29 14.62 -6.27 7.92
CA ASN A 29 14.86 -6.37 6.46
C ASN A 29 13.87 -5.65 5.52
N CYS A 30 12.97 -4.80 6.03
CA CYS A 30 12.12 -3.97 5.19
C CYS A 30 12.74 -2.59 4.91
N PHE A 31 12.41 -2.02 3.75
CA PHE A 31 12.71 -0.61 3.37
C PHE A 31 11.48 0.30 3.52
N ILE A 32 10.29 -0.29 3.53
CA ILE A 32 9.03 0.41 3.65
C ILE A 32 8.59 0.34 5.11
N SER A 33 8.22 1.49 5.69
CA SER A 33 7.73 1.56 7.06
C SER A 33 6.40 0.84 7.24
N ASN A 34 6.16 0.35 8.45
CA ASN A 34 4.93 -0.36 8.80
C ASN A 34 3.70 0.51 8.58
N HIS A 35 3.84 1.83 8.75
CA HIS A 35 2.79 2.80 8.45
C HIS A 35 2.46 2.87 6.96
N VAL A 36 3.47 2.86 6.08
CA VAL A 36 3.24 2.86 4.64
C VAL A 36 2.65 1.52 4.20
N GLN A 37 3.09 0.40 4.78
CA GLN A 37 2.47 -0.91 4.52
C GLN A 37 0.99 -0.93 4.91
N LYS A 38 0.64 -0.41 6.10
CA LYS A 38 -0.76 -0.26 6.52
C LYS A 38 -1.55 0.66 5.59
N ALA A 39 -1.00 1.81 5.22
CA ALA A 39 -1.66 2.73 4.29
C ALA A 39 -1.86 2.10 2.89
N ILE A 40 -0.94 1.24 2.44
CA ILE A 40 -1.11 0.46 1.20
C ILE A 40 -2.26 -0.54 1.36
N ILE A 41 -2.33 -1.26 2.48
CA ILE A 41 -3.43 -2.19 2.77
C ILE A 41 -4.77 -1.45 2.82
N ASP A 42 -4.84 -0.31 3.51
CA ASP A 42 -6.05 0.52 3.58
C ASP A 42 -6.49 1.00 2.19
N LYS A 43 -5.54 1.50 1.39
CA LYS A 43 -5.82 1.93 0.01
C LYS A 43 -6.18 0.77 -0.90
N ALA A 44 -5.57 -0.40 -0.73
CA ALA A 44 -5.92 -1.61 -1.48
C ALA A 44 -7.33 -2.08 -1.11
N THR A 45 -7.74 -1.91 0.14
CA THR A 45 -9.12 -2.18 0.59
C THR A 45 -10.11 -1.15 0.01
N GLN A 46 -9.65 0.08 -0.24
CA GLN A 46 -10.41 1.10 -0.98
C GLN A 46 -10.45 0.86 -2.50
N VAL A 47 -9.61 -0.01 -3.06
CA VAL A 47 -9.79 -0.51 -4.43
C VAL A 47 -11.01 -1.43 -4.42
N ARG A 48 -12.19 -0.81 -4.56
CA ARG A 48 -13.48 -1.51 -4.55
C ARG A 48 -13.60 -2.34 -5.81
N SER A 49 -13.97 -3.60 -5.65
CA SER A 49 -14.30 -4.44 -6.80
C SER A 49 -15.60 -3.95 -7.48
N GLU A 50 -15.80 -4.28 -8.75
CA GLU A 50 -17.06 -3.97 -9.46
C GLU A 50 -18.29 -4.54 -8.72
N THR A 51 -18.10 -5.66 -8.02
CA THR A 51 -19.13 -6.33 -7.20
C THR A 51 -19.42 -5.58 -5.90
N ASP A 52 -18.41 -4.98 -5.26
CA ASP A 52 -18.63 -4.17 -4.06
C ASP A 52 -19.37 -2.88 -4.40
N ILE A 53 -18.97 -2.22 -5.49
CA ILE A 53 -19.64 -1.01 -6.00
C ILE A 53 -21.09 -1.33 -6.38
N ALA A 54 -21.32 -2.50 -6.99
CA ALA A 54 -22.66 -2.96 -7.35
C ALA A 54 -23.54 -3.16 -6.11
N SER A 55 -23.00 -3.77 -5.06
CA SER A 55 -23.70 -3.94 -3.78
C SER A 55 -24.04 -2.60 -3.13
N ASP A 56 -23.07 -1.68 -3.08
CA ASP A 56 -23.25 -0.36 -2.45
C ASP A 56 -24.26 0.52 -3.22
N CYS A 57 -24.29 0.42 -4.54
CA CYS A 57 -25.17 1.21 -5.39
C CYS A 57 -26.50 0.49 -5.71
N ASN A 58 -26.76 -0.69 -5.12
CA ASN A 58 -27.93 -1.54 -5.42
C ASN A 58 -28.15 -1.80 -6.93
N VAL A 59 -27.06 -1.93 -7.68
CA VAL A 59 -27.07 -2.22 -9.13
C VAL A 59 -26.37 -3.54 -9.43
N SER A 60 -26.51 -4.04 -10.65
CA SER A 60 -25.73 -5.20 -11.08
C SER A 60 -24.27 -4.83 -11.37
N ALA A 61 -23.34 -5.75 -11.14
CA ALA A 61 -21.93 -5.58 -11.52
C ALA A 61 -21.78 -5.28 -13.03
N SER A 62 -22.66 -5.83 -13.86
CA SER A 62 -22.70 -5.53 -15.31
C SER A 62 -23.06 -4.07 -15.62
N SER A 63 -23.82 -3.40 -14.76
CA SER A 63 -24.14 -1.98 -14.92
C SER A 63 -22.96 -1.11 -14.51
N VAL A 64 -22.29 -1.43 -13.40
CA VAL A 64 -21.05 -0.77 -12.96
C VAL A 64 -19.98 -0.84 -14.04
N LYS A 65 -19.75 -2.03 -14.61
CA LYS A 65 -18.78 -2.25 -15.70
C LYS A 65 -19.04 -1.39 -16.93
N ARG A 66 -20.32 -1.23 -17.34
CA ARG A 66 -20.69 -0.35 -18.46
C ARG A 66 -20.37 1.11 -18.17
N VAL A 67 -20.64 1.58 -16.96
CA VAL A 67 -20.33 2.96 -16.55
C VAL A 67 -18.82 3.19 -16.55
N ILE A 68 -18.04 2.27 -15.97
CA ILE A 68 -16.57 2.33 -15.97
C ILE A 68 -16.03 2.36 -17.41
N HIS A 69 -16.53 1.48 -18.28
CA HIS A 69 -16.11 1.42 -19.69
C HIS A 69 -16.49 2.68 -20.47
N LYS A 70 -17.64 3.30 -20.16
CA LYS A 70 -18.05 4.56 -20.78
C LYS A 70 -17.14 5.72 -20.34
N VAL A 71 -16.78 5.78 -19.06
CA VAL A 71 -15.87 6.80 -18.51
C VAL A 71 -14.45 6.60 -19.06
N SER A 72 -13.93 5.37 -19.02
CA SER A 72 -12.60 5.04 -19.56
C SER A 72 -12.47 5.49 -21.02
N ASN A 73 -13.43 5.14 -21.87
CA ASN A 73 -13.43 5.54 -23.27
C ASN A 73 -13.56 7.05 -23.50
N ALA A 74 -14.18 7.79 -22.56
CA ALA A 74 -14.29 9.25 -22.64
C ALA A 74 -12.99 9.97 -22.22
N THR A 75 -12.17 9.36 -21.37
CA THR A 75 -10.86 9.91 -20.94
C THR A 75 -9.74 9.81 -21.99
N PHE A 76 -9.94 9.07 -23.08
CA PHE A 76 -8.97 8.93 -24.17
C PHE A 76 -9.35 9.72 -25.44
N GLN A 77 -10.28 10.68 -25.34
CA GLN A 77 -10.69 11.56 -26.44
C GLN A 77 -10.16 12.99 -26.23
#